data_AF-A0A1H2QK15-F1
#
_entry.id   AF-A0A1H2QK15-F1
#
_cell.length_a   1.000
_cell.length_b   1.000
_cell.length_c   1.000
_cell.angle_alpha   90.00
_cell.angle_beta   90.00
_cell.angle_gamma   90.00
#
_symmetry.space_group_name_H-M   'P 1'
#
loop_
_entity.id
_entity.type
_entity.pdbx_description
1 polymer ?
#
loop_
_entity_poly.entity_id
_entity_poly.type
_entity_poly.pdbx_seq_one_letter_code
_entity_poly.pdbx_strand_id
1 'polypeptide(L)'
;MSEFFKAELKDRFLDYALSRTDYFEIQTLYDEYLRPNYSLEFVVKLVQDILDYDPSLLDVMSGNGMDLFLLASTPSTEDFLDEGGFMHLYVKEEEKWDVFLDQMSSTRKISKEDKKQIKRHSPSLKREKTMLFGLVAAVAFSFLFTVFSMINGAFLQPEYVPADEFERKLEYLREQYIMENERLRQELNAMKQASDTLNL
;
A
#
# COMPACT_ATOMS: atom_id res chain seq x y z
N MET A 1 13.93 7.51 -7.97
CA MET A 1 15.29 7.86 -7.51
C MET A 1 15.92 6.62 -6.91
N SER A 2 17.21 6.39 -7.15
CA SER A 2 17.95 5.28 -6.53
C SER A 2 18.03 5.48 -5.01
N GLU A 3 17.91 4.42 -4.22
CA GLU A 3 18.05 4.47 -2.75
C GLU A 3 19.46 4.92 -2.33
N PHE A 4 20.48 4.50 -3.11
CA PHE A 4 21.85 5.01 -3.01
C PHE A 4 21.92 6.55 -3.06
N PHE A 5 21.21 7.15 -4.01
CA PHE A 5 21.21 8.61 -4.18
C PHE A 5 20.49 9.32 -3.03
N LYS A 6 19.47 8.68 -2.43
CA LYS A 6 18.85 9.20 -1.22
C LYS A 6 19.81 9.14 -0.03
N ALA A 7 20.57 8.05 0.12
CA ALA A 7 21.59 7.92 1.15
C ALA A 7 22.69 9.00 0.98
N GLU A 8 23.15 9.23 -0.26
CA GLU A 8 24.10 10.30 -0.58
C GLU A 8 23.58 11.68 -0.17
N LEU A 9 22.29 11.92 -0.44
CA LEU A 9 21.68 13.21 -0.15
C LEU A 9 21.51 13.43 1.36
N LYS A 10 21.24 12.38 2.12
CA LYS A 10 21.19 12.44 3.60
C LYS A 10 22.56 12.78 4.17
N ASP A 11 23.63 12.15 3.68
CA ASP A 11 25.00 12.43 4.16
C ASP A 11 25.43 13.85 3.84
N ARG A 12 25.19 14.31 2.60
CA ARG A 12 25.50 15.69 2.21
C ARG A 12 24.69 16.72 3.00
N PHE A 13 23.47 16.37 3.38
CA PHE A 13 22.64 17.21 4.23
C PHE A 13 23.19 17.28 5.67
N LEU A 14 23.61 16.15 6.25
CA LEU A 14 24.26 16.15 7.56
C LEU A 14 25.58 16.92 7.55
N ASP A 15 26.40 16.75 6.50
CA ASP A 15 27.65 17.51 6.31
C ASP A 15 27.38 19.03 6.22
N TYR A 16 26.33 19.40 5.49
CA TYR A 16 25.86 20.78 5.44
C TYR A 16 25.42 21.31 6.81
N ALA A 17 24.68 20.51 7.57
CA ALA A 17 24.24 20.86 8.92
C ALA A 17 25.41 20.97 9.92
N LEU A 18 26.44 20.12 9.80
CA LEU A 18 27.68 20.19 10.58
C LEU A 18 28.48 21.46 10.30
N SER A 19 28.54 21.87 9.03
CA SER A 19 29.31 23.05 8.60
C SER A 19 28.74 24.38 9.12
N ARG A 20 27.52 24.37 9.66
CA ARG A 20 26.79 25.55 10.13
C ARG A 20 26.74 25.54 11.65
N THR A 21 27.14 26.66 12.26
CA THR A 21 27.07 26.85 13.72
C THR A 21 25.73 27.43 14.17
N ASP A 22 24.86 27.76 13.22
CA ASP A 22 23.58 28.42 13.42
C ASP A 22 22.42 27.52 13.03
N TYR A 23 21.31 27.82 13.68
CA TYR A 23 20.02 27.19 13.53
C TYR A 23 19.28 27.76 12.31
N PHE A 24 18.90 26.94 11.34
CA PHE A 24 18.26 27.38 10.08
C PHE A 24 16.94 26.64 9.78
N GLU A 25 16.13 27.18 8.86
CA GLU A 25 14.83 26.62 8.44
C GLU A 25 14.95 25.68 7.23
N ILE A 26 14.07 24.68 7.12
CA ILE A 26 13.99 23.78 5.94
C ILE A 26 13.76 24.55 4.64
N GLN A 27 13.06 25.68 4.69
CA GLN A 27 12.83 26.51 3.51
C GLN A 27 14.14 27.09 2.97
N THR A 28 15.06 27.51 3.84
CA THR A 28 16.40 27.98 3.47
C THR A 28 17.20 26.87 2.79
N LEU A 29 17.14 25.64 3.31
CA LEU A 29 17.81 24.49 2.70
C LEU A 29 17.24 24.14 1.32
N TYR A 30 15.91 24.19 1.20
CA TYR A 30 15.23 23.97 -0.07
C TYR A 30 15.67 24.99 -1.12
N ASP A 31 15.71 26.26 -0.72
CA ASP A 31 16.05 27.38 -1.61
C ASP A 31 17.54 27.43 -1.97
N GLU A 32 18.44 27.06 -1.05
CA GLU A 32 19.90 27.11 -1.27
C GLU A 32 20.47 25.86 -1.94
N TYR A 33 19.93 24.67 -1.64
CA TYR A 33 20.60 23.40 -2.00
C TYR A 33 19.82 22.52 -2.98
N LEU A 34 18.48 22.59 -2.97
CA LEU A 34 17.64 21.57 -3.64
C LEU A 34 16.79 22.11 -4.79
N ARG A 35 16.71 23.43 -4.97
CA ARG A 35 16.03 24.05 -6.10
C ARG A 35 16.87 23.92 -7.39
N PRO A 36 16.27 23.61 -8.56
CA PRO A 36 14.85 23.31 -8.81
C PRO A 36 14.53 21.81 -8.81
N ASN A 37 15.49 20.95 -8.49
CA ASN A 37 15.42 19.53 -8.82
C ASN A 37 14.56 18.70 -7.84
N TYR A 38 14.21 19.26 -6.68
CA TYR A 38 13.41 18.60 -5.65
C TYR A 38 12.25 19.48 -5.20
N SER A 39 11.28 18.91 -4.48
CA SER A 39 10.15 19.62 -3.87
C SER A 39 10.39 19.86 -2.38
N LEU A 40 9.75 20.89 -1.81
CA LEU A 40 9.83 21.18 -0.38
C LEU A 40 9.37 19.98 0.47
N GLU A 41 8.32 19.27 0.02
CA GLU A 41 7.81 18.05 0.66
C GLU A 41 8.86 16.94 0.75
N PHE A 42 9.71 16.82 -0.28
CA PHE A 42 10.78 15.83 -0.29
C PHE A 42 11.85 16.16 0.76
N VAL A 43 12.14 17.45 0.97
CA VAL A 43 13.10 17.89 1.99
C VAL A 43 12.58 17.61 3.40
N VAL A 44 11.31 17.92 3.66
CA VAL A 44 10.65 17.61 4.94
C VAL A 44 10.72 16.10 5.22
N LYS A 45 10.41 15.28 4.22
CA LYS A 45 10.51 13.83 4.34
C LYS A 45 11.94 13.35 4.57
N LEU A 46 12.93 13.96 3.90
CA LEU A 46 14.35 13.62 4.08
C LEU A 46 14.80 13.84 5.52
N VAL A 47 14.45 14.98 6.11
CA VAL A 47 14.76 15.31 7.50
C VAL A 47 14.08 14.33 8.46
N GLN A 48 12.81 14.04 8.21
CA GLN A 48 12.07 13.06 9.01
C GLN A 48 12.69 11.66 8.93
N ASP A 49 13.09 11.21 7.74
CA ASP A 49 13.74 9.90 7.55
C ASP A 49 15.12 9.81 8.25
N ILE A 50 15.78 10.92 8.55
CA ILE A 50 17.04 10.96 9.32
C ILE A 50 16.75 10.90 10.82
N LEU A 51 15.78 11.70 11.29
CA LEU A 51 15.35 11.70 12.69
C LEU A 51 14.76 10.35 13.12
N ASP A 52 14.00 9.71 12.24
CA ASP A 52 13.43 8.37 12.47
C ASP A 52 14.52 7.29 12.59
N TYR A 53 15.68 7.50 11.95
CA TYR A 53 16.83 6.61 12.07
C TYR A 53 17.57 6.82 13.38
N ASP A 54 17.98 8.06 13.65
CA ASP A 54 18.59 8.42 14.92
C ASP A 54 18.29 9.90 15.26
N PRO A 55 17.52 10.17 16.32
CA PRO A 55 17.17 11.54 16.71
C PRO A 55 18.36 12.32 17.28
N SER A 56 19.49 11.67 17.58
CA SER A 56 20.70 12.34 18.08
C SER A 56 21.56 12.91 16.95
N LEU A 57 21.25 12.61 15.69
CA LEU A 57 21.97 13.16 14.52
C LEU A 57 21.55 14.59 14.18
N LEU A 58 20.48 15.12 14.78
CA LEU A 58 19.97 16.45 14.49
C LEU A 58 19.29 17.03 15.73
N ASP A 59 19.64 18.24 16.12
CA ASP A 59 18.96 18.92 17.23
C ASP A 59 17.75 19.74 16.74
N VAL A 60 16.53 19.30 17.08
CA VAL A 60 15.27 19.92 16.65
C VAL A 60 14.65 20.76 17.75
N MET A 61 14.54 22.07 17.54
CA MET A 61 13.80 22.96 18.44
C MET A 61 12.40 23.28 17.91
N SER A 62 11.38 22.55 18.37
CA SER A 62 9.98 22.86 18.06
C SER A 62 9.44 23.98 18.96
N GLY A 63 9.51 25.23 18.54
CA GLY A 63 8.99 26.38 19.29
C GLY A 63 8.14 27.32 18.43
N ASN A 64 6.88 27.52 18.81
CA ASN A 64 5.92 28.53 18.30
C ASN A 64 5.12 28.25 17.01
N GLY A 65 4.60 27.04 16.82
CA GLY A 65 3.45 26.80 15.92
C GLY A 65 3.70 27.05 14.42
N MET A 66 4.97 27.22 14.04
CA MET A 66 5.48 27.22 12.69
C MET A 66 6.66 26.25 12.71
N ASP A 67 6.73 25.33 11.76
CA ASP A 67 7.68 24.21 11.78
C ASP A 67 9.12 24.69 11.52
N LEU A 68 9.73 25.34 12.52
CA LEU A 68 11.16 25.59 12.61
C LEU A 68 11.84 24.26 12.93
N PHE A 69 12.12 23.46 11.91
CA PHE A 69 13.03 22.33 12.07
C PHE A 69 14.44 22.88 12.15
N LEU A 70 14.88 23.10 13.37
CA LEU A 70 16.25 23.41 13.68
C LEU A 70 17.13 22.18 13.52
N LEU A 71 18.37 22.40 13.11
CA LEU A 71 19.40 21.39 12.90
C LEU A 71 20.69 21.98 13.45
N ALA A 72 21.03 21.73 14.72
CA ALA A 72 22.39 21.95 15.17
C ALA A 72 23.24 20.71 14.93
N SER A 73 24.50 20.96 14.55
CA SER A 73 25.60 20.00 14.62
C SER A 73 25.70 19.38 16.02
N THR A 74 25.34 18.11 16.16
CA THR A 74 25.68 17.34 17.36
C THR A 74 27.03 16.64 17.15
N PRO A 75 27.85 16.44 18.19
CA PRO A 75 29.10 15.66 18.08
C PRO A 75 28.87 14.25 17.52
N SER A 76 27.69 13.67 17.78
CA SER A 76 27.27 12.38 17.21
C SER A 76 27.09 12.40 15.70
N THR A 77 26.82 13.56 15.10
CA THR A 77 26.71 13.71 13.64
C THR A 77 28.07 13.67 12.96
N GLU A 78 29.08 14.27 13.58
CA GLU A 78 30.47 14.25 13.09
C GLU A 78 31.02 12.82 13.13
N ASP A 79 30.88 12.15 14.28
CA ASP A 79 31.27 10.74 14.43
C ASP A 79 30.55 9.82 13.42
N PHE A 80 29.25 10.06 13.17
CA PHE A 80 28.46 9.25 12.23
C PHE A 80 28.91 9.43 10.76
N LEU A 81 29.24 10.65 10.35
CA LEU A 81 29.77 10.90 9.01
C LEU A 81 31.19 10.34 8.83
N ASP A 82 32.04 10.44 9.86
CA ASP A 82 33.39 9.86 9.85
C ASP A 82 33.37 8.32 9.75
N GLU A 83 32.34 7.67 10.32
CA GLU A 83 32.09 6.24 10.17
C GLU A 83 31.49 5.84 8.80
N GLY A 84 31.27 6.82 7.91
CA GLY A 84 30.85 6.65 6.52
C GLY A 84 29.36 6.92 6.24
N GLY A 85 28.60 7.39 7.22
CA GLY A 85 27.23 7.85 7.06
C GLY A 85 26.22 6.82 6.53
N PHE A 86 25.08 7.32 6.03
CA PHE A 86 24.02 6.55 5.40
C PHE A 86 24.50 5.84 4.13
N MET A 87 25.45 6.41 3.39
CA MET A 87 26.04 5.82 2.20
C MET A 87 26.73 4.50 2.52
N HIS A 88 27.60 4.49 3.53
CA HIS A 88 28.31 3.28 3.93
C HIS A 88 27.35 2.22 4.50
N LEU A 89 26.31 2.64 5.22
CA LEU A 89 25.25 1.74 5.69
C LEU A 89 24.51 1.08 4.52
N TYR A 90 24.17 1.84 3.48
CA TYR A 90 23.52 1.32 2.29
C TYR A 90 24.42 0.33 1.54
N VAL A 91 25.70 0.67 1.33
CA VAL A 91 26.68 -0.24 0.70
C VAL A 91 26.84 -1.52 1.51
N LYS A 92 26.93 -1.43 2.83
CA LYS A 92 27.02 -2.60 3.72
C LYS A 92 25.75 -3.44 3.70
N GLU A 93 24.59 -2.84 3.52
CA GLU A 93 23.33 -3.56 3.34
C GLU A 93 23.29 -4.28 1.99
N GLU A 94 23.67 -3.62 0.90
CA GLU A 94 23.82 -4.27 -0.42
C GLU A 94 24.83 -5.42 -0.37
N GLU A 95 25.99 -5.22 0.25
CA GLU A 95 26.99 -6.29 0.43
C GLU A 95 26.44 -7.46 1.25
N LYS A 96 25.65 -7.20 2.29
CA LYS A 96 24.98 -8.27 3.07
C LYS A 96 23.94 -9.00 2.23
N TRP A 97 23.17 -8.28 1.41
CA TRP A 97 22.21 -8.88 0.50
C TRP A 97 22.91 -9.71 -0.57
N ASP A 98 24.01 -9.23 -1.13
CA ASP A 98 24.83 -9.96 -2.08
C ASP A 98 25.46 -11.20 -1.45
N VAL A 99 25.97 -11.12 -0.22
CA VAL A 99 26.46 -12.29 0.53
C VAL A 99 25.34 -13.26 0.86
N PHE A 100 24.14 -12.78 1.22
CA PHE A 100 22.98 -13.63 1.47
C PHE A 100 22.50 -14.32 0.19
N LEU A 101 22.44 -13.61 -0.93
CA LEU A 101 22.12 -14.14 -2.25
C LEU A 101 23.20 -15.11 -2.73
N ASP A 102 24.47 -14.80 -2.50
CA ASP A 102 25.60 -15.70 -2.77
C ASP A 102 25.48 -16.96 -1.92
N GLN A 103 25.17 -16.89 -0.63
CA GLN A 103 24.95 -18.06 0.22
C GLN A 103 23.71 -18.89 -0.20
N MET A 104 22.63 -18.24 -0.64
CA MET A 104 21.47 -18.94 -1.21
C MET A 104 21.83 -19.62 -2.54
N SER A 105 22.63 -18.96 -3.39
CA SER A 105 23.09 -19.50 -4.67
C SER A 105 24.18 -20.58 -4.49
N SER A 106 24.99 -20.44 -3.44
CA SER A 106 26.01 -21.35 -2.95
C SER A 106 25.40 -22.41 -2.03
N THR A 107 24.08 -22.64 -2.08
CA THR A 107 23.54 -23.96 -1.76
C THR A 107 24.07 -24.94 -2.79
N ARG A 108 25.33 -25.33 -2.52
CA ARG A 108 26.08 -26.51 -2.91
C ARG A 108 25.14 -27.46 -3.62
N LYS A 109 25.28 -27.62 -4.94
CA LYS A 109 24.64 -28.70 -5.70
C LYS A 109 24.72 -29.95 -4.84
N ILE A 110 23.61 -30.29 -4.16
CA ILE A 110 23.64 -31.31 -3.12
C ILE A 110 24.06 -32.60 -3.83
N SER A 111 25.30 -33.04 -3.58
CA SER A 111 25.84 -34.25 -4.17
C SER A 111 24.87 -35.38 -3.81
N LYS A 112 24.64 -36.31 -4.73
CA LYS A 112 23.59 -37.34 -4.61
C LYS A 112 23.71 -38.16 -3.31
N GLU A 113 24.88 -38.14 -2.69
CA GLU A 113 25.22 -38.82 -1.43
C GLU A 113 24.70 -38.04 -0.20
N ASP A 114 24.80 -36.72 -0.17
CA ASP A 114 24.29 -35.87 0.92
C ASP A 114 22.75 -35.90 0.99
N LYS A 115 22.06 -36.03 -0.17
CA LYS A 115 20.60 -36.21 -0.24
C LYS A 115 20.11 -37.48 0.48
N LYS A 116 20.94 -38.53 0.56
CA LYS A 116 20.57 -39.78 1.24
C LYS A 116 20.69 -39.68 2.76
N GLN A 117 21.62 -38.88 3.27
CA GLN A 117 21.81 -38.69 4.71
C GLN A 117 20.78 -37.70 5.30
N ILE A 118 20.48 -36.60 4.61
CA ILE A 118 19.48 -35.60 5.07
C ILE A 118 18.07 -36.21 5.20
N LYS A 119 17.71 -37.17 4.32
CA LYS A 119 16.42 -37.88 4.37
C LYS A 119 16.23 -38.73 5.63
N ARG A 120 17.31 -39.13 6.32
CA ARG A 120 17.22 -39.98 7.51
C ARG A 120 17.06 -39.21 8.82
N HIS A 121 17.32 -37.90 8.86
CA HIS A 121 17.51 -37.21 10.14
C HIS A 121 16.76 -35.87 10.34
N SER A 122 15.76 -35.51 9.53
CA SER A 122 15.02 -34.24 9.71
C SER A 122 13.49 -34.38 9.66
N PRO A 123 12.81 -34.46 10.83
CA PRO A 123 11.37 -34.32 10.92
C PRO A 123 11.00 -32.91 11.38
N SER A 124 10.98 -31.93 10.47
CA SER A 124 10.26 -30.64 10.69
C SER A 124 10.25 -29.70 9.47
N LEU A 125 11.22 -29.82 8.55
CA LEU A 125 11.38 -28.87 7.43
C LEU A 125 10.23 -28.80 6.42
N LYS A 126 9.29 -29.76 6.44
CA LYS A 126 8.14 -29.77 5.53
C LYS A 126 7.09 -28.73 5.92
N ARG A 127 6.89 -28.49 7.23
CA ARG A 127 5.82 -27.65 7.74
C ARG A 127 6.07 -26.17 7.48
N GLU A 128 7.32 -25.74 7.67
CA GLU A 128 7.75 -24.37 7.38
C GLU A 128 7.67 -24.06 5.88
N LYS A 129 8.11 -24.98 5.02
CA LYS A 129 8.01 -24.79 3.56
C LYS A 129 6.56 -24.72 3.07
N THR A 130 5.66 -25.52 3.63
CA THR A 130 4.23 -25.42 3.31
C THR A 130 3.60 -24.12 3.80
N MET A 131 4.04 -23.61 4.96
CA MET A 131 3.53 -22.35 5.49
C MET A 131 4.01 -21.15 4.65
N LEU A 132 5.29 -21.14 4.26
CA LEU A 132 5.84 -20.13 3.38
C LEU A 132 5.15 -20.14 2.01
N PHE A 133 4.97 -21.33 1.42
CA PHE A 133 4.29 -21.46 0.14
C PHE A 133 2.81 -21.06 0.22
N GLY A 134 2.14 -21.36 1.35
CA GLY A 134 0.78 -20.91 1.62
C GLY A 134 0.68 -19.39 1.72
N LEU A 135 1.64 -18.73 2.36
CA LEU A 135 1.68 -17.27 2.46
C LEU A 135 1.87 -16.62 1.08
N VAL A 136 2.83 -17.12 0.29
CA VAL A 136 3.06 -16.64 -1.08
C VAL A 136 1.82 -16.89 -1.96
N ALA A 137 1.17 -18.05 -1.83
CA ALA A 137 -0.04 -18.36 -2.56
C ALA A 137 -1.21 -17.44 -2.18
N ALA A 138 -1.38 -17.11 -0.89
CA ALA A 138 -2.45 -16.21 -0.44
C ALA A 138 -2.27 -14.78 -0.99
N VAL A 139 -1.03 -14.28 -1.01
CA VAL A 139 -0.71 -12.97 -1.60
C VAL A 139 -0.92 -12.99 -3.11
N ALA A 140 -0.44 -14.03 -3.80
CA ALA A 140 -0.62 -14.17 -5.24
C ALA A 140 -2.09 -14.29 -5.63
N PHE A 141 -2.89 -15.03 -4.85
CA PHE A 141 -4.32 -15.18 -5.09
C PHE A 141 -5.09 -13.88 -4.85
N SER A 142 -4.73 -13.13 -3.81
CA SER A 142 -5.30 -11.80 -3.55
C SER A 142 -5.02 -10.85 -4.70
N PHE A 143 -3.78 -10.82 -5.18
CA PHE A 143 -3.37 -9.99 -6.32
C PHE A 143 -4.10 -10.38 -7.61
N LEU A 144 -4.14 -11.68 -7.93
CA LEU A 144 -4.86 -12.19 -9.10
C LEU A 144 -6.36 -11.90 -9.01
N PHE A 145 -6.96 -12.00 -7.82
CA PHE A 145 -8.36 -11.67 -7.60
C PHE A 145 -8.63 -10.18 -7.83
N THR A 146 -7.76 -9.29 -7.34
CA THR A 146 -7.88 -7.85 -7.58
C THR A 146 -7.78 -7.53 -9.08
N VAL A 147 -6.82 -8.11 -9.79
CA VAL A 147 -6.66 -7.94 -11.24
C VAL A 147 -7.88 -8.46 -11.99
N PHE A 148 -8.35 -9.66 -11.64
CA PHE A 148 -9.53 -10.27 -12.26
C PHE A 148 -10.80 -9.44 -12.01
N SER A 149 -10.99 -8.94 -10.79
CA SER A 149 -12.12 -8.08 -10.41
C SER A 149 -12.09 -6.76 -11.16
N MET A 150 -10.91 -6.17 -11.35
CA MET A 150 -10.75 -4.93 -12.12
C MET A 150 -11.06 -5.15 -13.61
N ILE A 151 -10.63 -6.27 -14.18
CA ILE A 151 -10.93 -6.64 -15.57
C ILE A 151 -12.43 -6.91 -15.74
N ASN A 152 -13.04 -7.69 -14.85
CA ASN A 152 -14.47 -7.97 -14.90
C ASN A 152 -15.30 -6.71 -14.68
N GLY A 153 -14.97 -5.85 -13.72
CA GLY A 153 -15.70 -4.60 -13.50
C GLY A 153 -15.61 -3.63 -14.67
N ALA A 154 -14.54 -3.68 -15.46
CA ALA A 154 -14.37 -2.86 -16.66
C ALA A 154 -14.98 -3.48 -17.94
N PHE A 155 -15.12 -4.81 -18.02
CA PHE A 155 -15.63 -5.53 -19.21
C PHE A 155 -17.04 -6.11 -19.07
N LEU A 156 -17.63 -6.18 -17.87
CA LEU A 156 -19.05 -6.51 -17.68
C LEU A 156 -19.91 -5.31 -18.13
N GLN A 157 -20.23 -5.31 -19.42
CA GLN A 157 -21.32 -4.51 -19.96
C GLN A 157 -22.59 -4.80 -19.14
N PRO A 158 -23.41 -3.79 -18.79
CA PRO A 158 -24.65 -4.01 -18.07
C PRO A 158 -25.50 -5.00 -18.86
N GLU A 159 -25.98 -6.04 -18.19
CA GLU A 159 -26.72 -7.16 -18.78
C GLU A 159 -27.89 -6.64 -19.61
N TYR A 160 -27.71 -6.56 -20.92
CA TYR A 160 -28.72 -6.10 -21.87
C TYR A 160 -29.71 -7.24 -22.04
N VAL A 161 -30.79 -7.21 -21.27
CA VAL A 161 -31.89 -8.18 -21.39
C VAL A 161 -32.36 -8.19 -22.85
N PRO A 162 -32.39 -9.35 -23.53
CA PRO A 162 -32.90 -9.44 -24.89
C PRO A 162 -34.30 -8.83 -24.97
N ALA A 163 -34.58 -8.02 -25.99
CA ALA A 163 -35.85 -7.28 -26.12
C ALA A 163 -37.07 -8.19 -25.92
N ASP A 164 -36.99 -9.43 -26.40
CA ASP A 164 -38.04 -10.45 -26.27
C ASP A 164 -38.37 -10.82 -24.82
N GLU A 165 -37.38 -10.92 -23.92
CA GLU A 165 -37.61 -11.20 -22.51
C GLU A 165 -38.18 -9.99 -21.77
N PHE A 166 -37.77 -8.79 -22.20
CA PHE A 166 -38.32 -7.56 -21.68
C PHE A 166 -39.80 -7.39 -22.06
N GLU A 167 -40.15 -7.62 -23.32
CA GLU A 167 -41.52 -7.60 -23.82
C GLU A 167 -42.39 -8.64 -23.11
N ARG A 168 -41.89 -9.87 -22.92
CA ARG A 168 -42.63 -10.91 -22.20
C ARG A 168 -42.90 -10.54 -20.74
N LYS A 169 -41.94 -9.90 -20.05
CA LYS A 169 -42.17 -9.39 -18.67
C LYS A 169 -43.16 -8.23 -18.64
N LEU A 170 -43.15 -7.38 -19.66
CA LEU A 170 -44.10 -6.28 -19.82
C LEU A 170 -45.52 -6.78 -20.05
N GLU A 171 -45.71 -7.78 -20.90
CA GLU A 171 -47.02 -8.41 -21.15
C GLU A 171 -47.56 -9.04 -19.86
N TYR A 172 -46.72 -9.78 -19.13
CA TYR A 172 -47.09 -10.38 -17.84
C TYR A 172 -47.52 -9.33 -16.80
N LEU A 173 -46.78 -8.22 -16.69
CA LEU A 173 -47.14 -7.11 -15.81
C LEU A 173 -48.47 -6.46 -16.22
N ARG A 174 -48.71 -6.35 -17.53
CA ARG A 174 -49.96 -5.77 -18.07
C ARG A 174 -51.17 -6.65 -17.74
N GLU A 175 -51.04 -7.96 -17.90
CA GLU A 175 -52.09 -8.91 -17.56
C GLU A 175 -52.41 -8.89 -16.06
N GLN A 176 -51.38 -8.85 -15.21
CA GLN A 176 -51.56 -8.69 -13.76
C GLN A 176 -52.33 -7.40 -13.42
N TYR A 177 -51.97 -6.29 -14.05
CA TYR A 177 -52.62 -5.00 -13.80
C TYR A 177 -54.09 -4.98 -14.22
N ILE A 178 -54.44 -5.67 -15.31
CA ILE A 178 -55.82 -5.80 -15.77
C ILE A 178 -56.63 -6.63 -14.78
N MET A 179 -56.12 -7.79 -14.35
CA MET A 179 -56.79 -8.64 -13.37
C MET A 179 -57.00 -7.92 -12.04
N GLU A 180 -56.00 -7.16 -11.58
CA GLU A 180 -56.09 -6.39 -10.34
C GLU A 180 -57.12 -5.25 -10.47
N ASN A 181 -57.18 -4.57 -11.60
CA ASN A 181 -58.22 -3.56 -11.85
C ASN A 181 -59.64 -4.15 -11.85
N GLU A 182 -59.84 -5.32 -12.46
CA GLU A 182 -61.14 -5.98 -12.45
C GLU A 182 -61.56 -6.39 -11.04
N ARG A 183 -60.62 -6.93 -10.27
CA ARG A 183 -60.85 -7.26 -8.85
C ARG A 183 -61.23 -6.02 -8.05
N LEU A 184 -60.48 -4.92 -8.18
CA LEU A 184 -60.76 -3.67 -7.49
C LEU A 184 -62.13 -3.09 -7.89
N ARG A 185 -62.52 -3.21 -9.17
CA ARG A 185 -63.86 -2.80 -9.64
C ARG A 185 -64.97 -3.65 -9.03
N GLN A 186 -64.76 -4.96 -8.90
CA GLN A 186 -65.71 -5.85 -8.23
C GLN A 186 -65.84 -5.52 -6.74
N GLU A 187 -64.71 -5.28 -6.06
CA GLU A 187 -64.70 -4.87 -4.65
C GLU A 187 -65.40 -3.52 -4.45
N LEU A 188 -65.17 -2.53 -5.31
CA LEU A 188 -65.87 -1.25 -5.28
C LEU A 188 -67.38 -1.39 -5.51
N ASN A 189 -67.79 -2.23 -6.46
CA ASN A 189 -69.21 -2.49 -6.71
C ASN A 189 -69.88 -3.21 -5.54
N ALA A 190 -69.21 -4.19 -4.93
CA ALA A 190 -69.71 -4.89 -3.75
C ALA A 190 -69.82 -3.95 -2.54
N MET A 191 -68.83 -3.08 -2.31
CA MET A 191 -68.91 -2.05 -1.27
C MET A 191 -70.03 -1.04 -1.53
N LYS A 192 -70.22 -0.62 -2.79
CA LYS A 192 -71.29 0.31 -3.16
C LYS A 192 -72.66 -0.32 -2.93
N GLN A 193 -72.86 -1.57 -3.33
CA GLN A 193 -74.09 -2.31 -3.06
C GLN A 193 -74.33 -2.49 -1.54
N ALA A 194 -73.29 -2.82 -0.77
CA ALA A 194 -73.40 -2.91 0.69
C ALA A 194 -73.76 -1.57 1.33
N SER A 195 -73.17 -0.47 0.85
CA SER A 195 -73.51 0.89 1.30
C SER A 195 -74.95 1.26 0.94
N ASP A 196 -75.43 0.89 -0.24
CA ASP A 196 -76.81 1.16 -0.67
C ASP A 196 -77.82 0.33 0.14
N THR A 197 -77.46 -0.88 0.59
CA THR A 197 -78.30 -1.69 1.49
C THR A 197 -78.28 -1.22 2.96
N LEU A 198 -77.26 -0.47 3.38
CA LEU A 198 -77.15 0.10 4.74
C LEU A 198 -77.85 1.46 4.87
N ASN A 199 -78.15 2.12 3.74
CA ASN A 199 -78.80 3.43 3.68
C ASN A 199 -80.30 3.35 3.34
N LEU A 200 -80.91 2.16 3.44
CA LEU A 200 -82.33 1.85 3.19
C LEU A 200 -82.99 1.33 4.47
#